data_AF-A0A0B2SWA0-F1
#
_entry.id   AF-A0A0B2SWA0-F1
#
_cell.length_a   1.000
_cell.length_b   1.000
_cell.length_c   1.000
_cell.angle_alpha   90.00
_cell.angle_beta   90.00
_cell.angle_gamma   90.00
#
_symmetry.space_group_name_H-M   'P 1'
#
loop_
_entity.id
_entity.type
_entity.pdbx_description
1 polymer ?
#
loop_
_entity_poly.entity_id
_entity_poly.type
_entity_poly.pdbx_seq_one_letter_code
_entity_poly.pdbx_strand_id
1 'polypeptide(L)'
;MFNDPAVEIQELTVLIKNEITTLNSALSDLQTIQNTDMADGGYSQDTIVHSTAVCDDLKSKLMGATKHLQDVLTARTENIKAHENRKQIFSKNASRENPFQHQPKPANEPPPWSNSSNASESLQQESALPSNGAPVGNQLRRRLAVDNTPSQQMEMSMVQQVVPRHENYAQSRATALHNVESTITELSGIFSHLATMVAHQGELAIRIDDNMDESLANVEGAHSSLLRHLNRISSNRWLLIKIFAILILFLTIFIFFVA
;
A
#
# COMPACT_ATOMS: atom_id res chain seq x y z
N MET A 1 24.10 1.05 4.24
CA MET A 1 24.40 -0.02 3.25
C MET A 1 24.21 -1.42 3.84
N PHE A 2 24.37 -1.62 5.15
CA PHE A 2 23.97 -2.86 5.82
C PHE A 2 22.48 -2.79 6.19
N ASN A 3 21.75 -3.90 5.97
CA ASN A 3 20.29 -4.07 6.05
C ASN A 3 19.52 -3.59 4.81
N ASP A 4 19.74 -4.24 3.67
CA ASP A 4 18.82 -4.16 2.53
C ASP A 4 17.63 -5.11 2.78
N PRO A 5 16.39 -4.63 3.00
CA PRO A 5 15.22 -5.48 3.20
C PRO A 5 14.76 -6.19 1.91
N ALA A 6 15.51 -6.10 0.80
CA ALA A 6 15.12 -6.67 -0.49
C ALA A 6 14.78 -8.17 -0.47
N VAL A 7 15.44 -8.96 0.38
CA VAL A 7 15.19 -10.40 0.51
C VAL A 7 13.85 -10.66 1.19
N GLU A 8 13.62 -10.06 2.35
CA GLU A 8 12.35 -10.17 3.10
C GLU A 8 11.16 -9.69 2.25
N ILE A 9 11.32 -8.55 1.58
CA ILE A 9 10.28 -8.03 0.67
C ILE A 9 10.02 -9.02 -0.46
N GLN A 10 11.06 -9.70 -0.97
CA GLN A 10 10.89 -10.71 -2.02
C GLN A 10 10.16 -11.96 -1.52
N GLU A 11 10.47 -12.44 -0.33
CA GLU A 11 9.79 -13.57 0.30
C GLU A 11 8.30 -13.26 0.53
N LEU A 12 8.01 -12.09 1.11
CA LEU A 12 6.63 -11.61 1.29
C LEU A 12 5.90 -11.47 -0.04
N THR A 13 6.56 -10.95 -1.08
CA THR A 13 5.97 -10.85 -2.42
C THR A 13 5.57 -12.22 -2.95
N VAL A 14 6.43 -13.22 -2.82
CA VAL A 14 6.16 -14.59 -3.29
C VAL A 14 5.03 -15.23 -2.48
N LEU A 15 5.01 -15.03 -1.16
CA LEU A 15 3.96 -15.53 -0.29
C LEU A 15 2.59 -14.95 -0.68
N ILE A 16 2.48 -13.63 -0.77
CA ILE A 16 1.21 -12.96 -1.13
C ILE A 16 0.80 -13.37 -2.56
N LYS A 17 1.75 -13.50 -3.49
CA LYS A 17 1.46 -13.99 -4.84
C LYS A 17 0.83 -15.39 -4.81
N ASN A 18 1.42 -16.32 -4.07
CA ASN A 18 0.91 -17.69 -3.97
C ASN A 18 -0.48 -17.73 -3.32
N GLU A 19 -0.74 -16.90 -2.32
CA GLU A 19 -2.06 -16.75 -1.71
C GLU A 19 -3.09 -16.23 -2.72
N ILE A 20 -2.76 -15.18 -3.48
CA ILE A 20 -3.64 -14.64 -4.54
C ILE A 20 -3.94 -15.71 -5.59
N THR A 21 -2.94 -16.46 -6.04
CA THR A 21 -3.14 -17.55 -7.01
C THR A 21 -4.04 -18.65 -6.45
N THR A 22 -3.86 -19.01 -5.17
CA THR A 22 -4.70 -20.01 -4.49
C THR A 22 -6.14 -19.53 -4.37
N LEU A 23 -6.35 -18.28 -3.96
CA LEU A 23 -7.68 -17.66 -3.87
C LEU A 23 -8.36 -17.57 -5.24
N ASN A 24 -7.61 -17.25 -6.30
CA ASN A 24 -8.13 -17.21 -7.66
C ASN A 24 -8.58 -18.59 -8.15
N SER A 25 -7.82 -19.65 -7.83
CA SER A 25 -8.23 -21.03 -8.13
C SER A 25 -9.50 -21.41 -7.38
N ALA A 26 -9.55 -21.14 -6.07
CA ALA A 26 -10.73 -21.46 -5.25
C ALA A 26 -11.99 -20.70 -5.73
N LEU A 27 -11.86 -19.46 -6.19
CA LEU A 27 -12.95 -18.70 -6.79
C LEU A 27 -13.43 -19.29 -8.12
N SER A 28 -12.51 -19.80 -8.95
CA SER A 28 -12.84 -20.47 -10.20
C SER A 28 -13.62 -21.77 -9.95
N ASP A 29 -13.21 -22.51 -8.91
CA ASP A 29 -13.91 -23.73 -8.47
C ASP A 29 -15.31 -23.39 -7.94
N LEU A 30 -15.44 -22.36 -7.11
CA LEU A 30 -16.72 -21.89 -6.58
C LEU A 30 -17.68 -21.47 -7.70
N GLN A 31 -17.18 -20.74 -8.70
CA GLN A 31 -18.00 -20.36 -9.86
C GLN A 31 -18.44 -21.57 -10.68
N THR A 32 -17.60 -22.58 -10.80
CA THR A 32 -17.97 -23.83 -11.49
C THR A 32 -19.13 -24.51 -10.76
N ILE A 33 -19.05 -24.60 -9.43
CA ILE A 33 -20.13 -25.16 -8.58
C ILE A 33 -21.41 -24.32 -8.72
N GLN A 34 -21.29 -23.00 -8.64
CA GLN A 34 -22.43 -22.09 -8.82
C GLN A 34 -23.12 -22.32 -10.17
N ASN A 35 -22.36 -22.41 -11.26
CA ASN A 35 -22.91 -22.65 -12.59
C ASN A 35 -23.59 -24.03 -12.71
N THR A 36 -23.06 -25.06 -12.04
CA THR A 36 -23.71 -26.39 -11.99
C THR A 36 -25.00 -26.36 -11.18
N ASP A 37 -25.02 -25.64 -10.05
CA ASP A 37 -26.20 -25.50 -9.20
C ASP A 37 -27.33 -24.74 -9.91
N MET A 38 -26.99 -23.72 -10.72
CA MET A 38 -27.97 -23.03 -11.58
C MET A 38 -28.59 -23.96 -12.62
N ALA A 39 -27.82 -24.93 -13.13
CA ALA A 39 -28.27 -25.84 -14.19
C ALA A 39 -29.16 -26.99 -13.68
N ASP A 40 -28.96 -27.41 -12.42
CA ASP A 40 -29.69 -28.52 -11.80
C ASP A 40 -31.12 -28.11 -11.34
N GLY A 41 -31.36 -26.81 -11.11
CA GLY A 41 -32.70 -26.27 -10.82
C GLY A 41 -33.31 -26.70 -9.47
N GLY A 42 -32.55 -27.39 -8.61
CA GLY A 42 -33.00 -27.89 -7.31
C GLY A 42 -32.97 -26.88 -6.16
N TYR A 43 -32.40 -25.69 -6.37
CA TYR A 43 -32.18 -24.68 -5.33
C TYR A 43 -33.21 -23.54 -5.36
N SER A 44 -33.54 -23.01 -4.19
CA SER A 44 -34.39 -21.83 -4.06
C SER A 44 -33.71 -20.60 -4.67
N GLN A 45 -34.49 -19.73 -5.30
CA GLN A 45 -34.02 -18.48 -5.90
C GLN A 45 -33.14 -17.65 -4.92
N ASP A 46 -33.54 -17.56 -3.65
CA ASP A 46 -32.81 -16.83 -2.62
C ASP A 46 -31.38 -17.36 -2.40
N THR A 47 -31.19 -18.69 -2.44
CA THR A 47 -29.87 -19.32 -2.25
C THR A 47 -28.94 -19.04 -3.42
N ILE A 48 -29.51 -19.00 -4.62
CA ILE A 48 -28.82 -18.64 -5.86
C ILE A 48 -28.35 -17.18 -5.82
N VAL A 49 -29.24 -16.26 -5.43
CA VAL A 49 -28.91 -14.83 -5.31
C VAL A 49 -27.84 -14.61 -4.23
N HIS A 50 -28.00 -15.23 -3.06
CA HIS A 50 -27.02 -15.12 -1.98
C HIS A 50 -25.64 -15.65 -2.38
N SER A 51 -25.57 -16.86 -2.97
CA SER A 51 -24.30 -17.44 -3.42
C SER A 51 -23.62 -16.57 -4.48
N THR A 52 -24.42 -15.95 -5.37
CA THR A 52 -23.91 -15.03 -6.38
C THR A 52 -23.31 -13.78 -5.75
N ALA A 53 -24.02 -13.15 -4.81
CA ALA A 53 -23.55 -11.97 -4.10
C ALA A 53 -22.24 -12.22 -3.32
N VAL A 54 -22.12 -13.39 -2.67
CA VAL A 54 -20.89 -13.79 -1.98
C VAL A 54 -19.73 -13.97 -2.96
N CYS A 55 -19.97 -14.64 -4.09
CA CYS A 55 -18.99 -14.86 -5.15
C CYS A 55 -18.48 -13.52 -5.72
N ASP A 56 -19.38 -12.57 -5.95
CA ASP A 56 -19.07 -11.23 -6.47
C ASP A 56 -18.24 -10.40 -5.46
N ASP A 57 -18.61 -10.41 -4.18
CA ASP A 57 -17.85 -9.71 -3.12
C ASP A 57 -16.42 -10.25 -3.01
N LEU A 58 -16.27 -11.58 -3.03
CA LEU A 58 -14.96 -12.24 -2.97
C LEU A 58 -14.10 -11.89 -4.21
N LYS A 59 -14.69 -11.90 -5.42
CA LYS A 59 -13.99 -11.49 -6.66
C LYS A 59 -13.53 -10.05 -6.59
N SER A 60 -14.40 -9.14 -6.15
CA SER A 60 -14.09 -7.71 -6.00
C SER A 60 -12.94 -7.48 -5.02
N LYS A 61 -12.99 -8.13 -3.84
CA LYS A 61 -11.92 -8.07 -2.84
C LYS A 61 -10.60 -8.62 -3.37
N LEU A 62 -10.61 -9.77 -4.06
CA LEU A 62 -9.39 -10.34 -4.64
C LEU A 62 -8.82 -9.44 -5.74
N MET A 63 -9.67 -8.86 -6.59
CA MET A 63 -9.26 -7.90 -7.60
C MET A 63 -8.61 -6.67 -6.97
N GLY A 64 -9.20 -6.13 -5.90
CA GLY A 64 -8.64 -5.02 -5.12
C GLY A 64 -7.29 -5.35 -4.50
N ALA A 65 -7.15 -6.52 -3.88
CA ALA A 65 -5.89 -6.99 -3.29
C ALA A 65 -4.79 -7.18 -4.36
N THR A 66 -5.14 -7.78 -5.49
CA THR A 66 -4.24 -8.00 -6.64
C THR A 66 -3.74 -6.67 -7.21
N LYS A 67 -4.64 -5.70 -7.38
CA LYS A 67 -4.30 -4.36 -7.83
C LYS A 67 -3.38 -3.64 -6.83
N HIS A 68 -3.67 -3.71 -5.54
CA HIS A 68 -2.84 -3.08 -4.52
C HIS A 68 -1.43 -3.67 -4.50
N LEU A 69 -1.29 -4.99 -4.62
CA LEU A 69 0.02 -5.63 -4.74
C LEU A 69 0.77 -5.17 -6.01
N GLN A 70 0.08 -5.08 -7.14
CA GLN A 70 0.65 -4.57 -8.39
C GLN A 70 1.17 -3.14 -8.24
N ASP A 71 0.41 -2.25 -7.59
CA ASP A 71 0.81 -0.86 -7.35
C ASP A 71 2.07 -0.78 -6.46
N VAL A 72 2.14 -1.59 -5.39
CA VAL A 72 3.31 -1.67 -4.50
C VAL A 72 4.54 -2.18 -5.24
N LEU A 73 4.39 -3.22 -6.06
CA LEU A 73 5.49 -3.78 -6.87
C LEU A 73 5.97 -2.80 -7.95
N THR A 74 5.05 -2.04 -8.54
CA THR A 74 5.37 -0.97 -9.49
C THR A 74 6.16 0.14 -8.81
N ALA A 75 5.67 0.64 -7.67
CA ALA A 75 6.37 1.65 -6.87
C ALA A 75 7.77 1.19 -6.44
N ARG A 76 7.92 -0.09 -6.04
CA ARG A 76 9.22 -0.70 -5.75
C ARG A 76 10.15 -0.66 -6.96
N THR A 77 9.65 -1.04 -8.13
CA THR A 77 10.40 -1.06 -9.40
C THR A 77 10.91 0.34 -9.75
N GLU A 78 10.04 1.35 -9.65
CA GLU A 78 10.40 2.75 -9.84
C GLU A 78 11.47 3.22 -8.86
N ASN A 79 11.34 2.89 -7.57
CA ASN A 79 12.32 3.24 -6.53
C ASN A 79 13.69 2.61 -6.83
N ILE A 80 13.69 1.32 -7.22
CA ILE A 80 14.91 0.59 -7.53
C ILE A 80 15.62 1.20 -8.75
N LYS A 81 14.85 1.57 -9.79
CA LYS A 81 15.34 2.22 -11.01
C LYS A 81 15.87 3.62 -10.75
N ALA A 82 15.18 4.43 -9.95
CA ALA A 82 15.62 5.76 -9.56
C ALA A 82 16.95 5.71 -8.77
N HIS A 83 17.07 4.75 -7.86
CA HIS A 83 18.31 4.52 -7.12
C HIS A 83 19.47 4.10 -8.05
N GLU A 84 19.20 3.23 -9.04
CA GLU A 84 20.21 2.81 -10.02
C GLU A 84 20.67 3.98 -10.90
N ASN A 85 19.73 4.80 -11.38
CA ASN A 85 20.04 6.00 -12.14
C ASN A 85 20.93 6.98 -11.35
N ARG A 86 20.58 7.22 -10.08
CA ARG A 86 21.38 8.06 -9.17
C ARG A 86 22.80 7.51 -9.03
N LYS A 87 22.94 6.19 -8.79
CA LYS A 87 24.24 5.53 -8.69
C LYS A 87 25.05 5.68 -9.98
N GLN A 88 24.44 5.54 -11.16
CA GLN A 88 25.14 5.71 -12.43
C GLN A 88 25.66 7.14 -12.64
N ILE A 89 24.91 8.16 -12.24
CA ILE A 89 25.35 9.57 -12.35
C ILE A 89 26.58 9.80 -11.47
N PHE A 90 26.54 9.38 -10.21
CA PHE A 90 27.67 9.58 -9.30
C PHE A 90 28.86 8.65 -9.61
N SER A 91 28.62 7.45 -10.11
CA SER A 91 29.68 6.50 -10.49
C SER A 91 30.40 6.90 -11.78
N LYS A 92 29.70 7.48 -12.77
CA LYS A 92 30.33 7.98 -14.01
C LYS A 92 31.16 9.24 -13.77
N ASN A 93 30.81 10.05 -12.77
CA ASN A 93 31.59 11.24 -12.40
C ASN A 93 32.86 10.88 -11.61
N ALA A 94 32.80 9.88 -10.74
CA ALA A 94 33.98 9.41 -9.99
C ALA A 94 35.11 8.84 -10.88
N SER A 95 34.80 8.45 -12.13
CA SER A 95 35.78 7.96 -13.11
C SER A 95 36.27 9.03 -14.09
N ARG A 96 35.63 10.21 -14.15
CA ARG A 96 36.09 11.33 -15.01
C ARG A 96 36.98 12.32 -14.27
N GLU A 97 37.01 12.28 -12.94
CA GLU A 97 37.73 13.24 -12.13
C GLU A 97 38.66 12.49 -11.17
N ASN A 98 39.86 12.15 -11.67
CA ASN A 98 41.05 11.98 -10.84
C ASN A 98 41.73 13.36 -10.76
N PRO A 99 41.35 14.26 -9.82
CA PRO A 99 41.98 15.58 -9.69
C PRO A 99 43.46 15.50 -9.24
N PHE A 100 44.00 14.32 -8.94
CA PHE A 100 45.39 14.13 -8.50
C PHE A 100 46.40 13.83 -9.62
N GLN A 101 46.00 13.81 -10.89
CA GLN A 101 46.95 13.66 -12.02
C GLN A 101 47.51 14.96 -12.59
N HIS A 102 47.06 16.13 -12.08
CA HIS A 102 47.73 17.40 -12.38
C HIS A 102 48.97 17.55 -11.50
N GLN A 103 50.08 17.04 -12.01
CA GLN A 103 51.44 17.33 -11.54
C GLN A 103 51.63 18.86 -11.48
N PRO A 104 51.87 19.47 -10.30
CA PRO A 104 52.13 20.90 -10.25
C PRO A 104 53.52 21.16 -10.82
N LYS A 105 53.56 21.87 -11.95
CA LYS A 105 54.79 22.48 -12.49
C LYS A 105 55.26 23.53 -11.48
N PRO A 106 56.53 23.54 -11.06
CA PRO A 106 57.00 24.50 -10.06
C PRO A 106 57.11 25.88 -10.71
N ALA A 107 56.04 26.68 -10.59
CA ALA A 107 56.09 28.11 -10.84
C ALA A 107 56.41 28.78 -9.50
N ASN A 108 57.63 29.32 -9.38
CA ASN A 108 58.01 30.24 -8.32
C ASN A 108 57.19 31.53 -8.46
N GLU A 109 56.05 31.61 -7.78
CA GLU A 109 55.37 32.89 -7.55
C GLU A 109 54.78 32.91 -6.14
N PRO A 110 55.13 33.89 -5.29
CA PRO A 110 54.63 33.96 -3.93
C PRO A 110 53.14 34.37 -3.89
N PRO A 111 52.37 33.87 -2.91
CA PRO A 111 50.94 34.15 -2.78
C PRO A 111 50.63 35.64 -2.44
N PRO A 112 49.48 36.18 -2.88
CA PRO A 112 49.17 37.62 -2.91
C PRO A 112 48.85 38.29 -1.56
N TRP A 113 49.18 37.67 -0.42
CA TRP A 113 48.93 38.23 0.92
C TRP A 113 50.19 38.45 1.77
N SER A 114 51.38 38.44 1.18
CA SER A 114 52.60 38.87 1.86
C SER A 114 52.83 40.38 1.67
N ASN A 115 52.08 41.22 2.39
CA ASN A 115 52.43 42.63 2.58
C ASN A 115 53.17 42.78 3.91
N SER A 116 54.49 42.94 3.85
CA SER A 116 55.32 43.43 4.96
C SER A 116 55.76 44.86 4.64
N SER A 117 55.44 45.73 5.58
CA SER A 117 55.57 47.18 5.63
C SER A 117 57.01 47.70 5.75
N ASN A 118 57.29 48.85 5.10
CA ASN A 118 58.15 50.00 5.47
C ASN A 118 58.06 50.99 4.28
N ALA A 119 57.84 52.32 4.34
CA ALA A 119 57.80 53.30 5.41
C ALA A 119 57.07 54.60 4.91
N SER A 120 56.52 55.37 5.86
CA SER A 120 56.34 56.85 5.88
C SER A 120 55.51 57.57 4.80
N GLU A 121 54.35 58.15 5.16
CA GLU A 121 54.14 59.61 5.37
C GLU A 121 52.65 60.03 5.57
N SER A 122 52.44 60.89 6.57
CA SER A 122 51.37 61.90 6.74
C SER A 122 49.94 61.53 7.19
N LEU A 123 49.69 61.88 8.46
CA LEU A 123 48.65 62.78 9.01
C LEU A 123 47.16 62.38 9.12
N GLN A 124 46.71 62.54 10.39
CA GLN A 124 45.37 62.83 10.93
C GLN A 124 44.40 61.64 11.16
N GLN A 125 43.65 61.51 12.25
CA GLN A 125 43.66 62.00 13.64
C GLN A 125 42.43 61.33 14.33
N GLU A 126 42.48 61.20 15.67
CA GLU A 126 41.35 61.09 16.61
C GLU A 126 41.03 59.71 17.28
N SER A 127 41.65 59.52 18.45
CA SER A 127 41.06 59.24 19.78
C SER A 127 40.13 58.04 20.06
N ALA A 128 40.60 57.10 20.89
CA ALA A 128 40.22 56.94 22.32
C ALA A 128 40.33 55.48 22.83
N LEU A 129 41.14 55.26 23.88
CA LEU A 129 41.10 54.14 24.84
C LEU A 129 40.28 54.59 26.10
N PRO A 130 39.99 53.77 27.15
CA PRO A 130 40.59 52.49 27.62
C PRO A 130 39.51 51.41 28.00
N SER A 131 39.72 50.22 28.60
CA SER A 131 40.51 49.85 29.78
C SER A 131 40.38 48.34 30.10
N ASN A 132 41.49 47.77 30.62
CA ASN A 132 41.63 46.71 31.64
C ASN A 132 41.27 45.22 31.39
N GLY A 133 42.31 44.38 31.51
CA GLY A 133 42.21 43.00 32.04
C GLY A 133 43.21 42.00 31.44
N ALA A 134 44.32 41.73 32.13
CA ALA A 134 45.33 40.73 31.76
C ALA A 134 44.92 39.28 32.17
N PRO A 135 45.80 38.26 32.04
CA PRO A 135 45.91 37.29 30.95
C PRO A 135 45.50 35.86 31.38
N VAL A 136 45.61 34.86 30.49
CA VAL A 136 46.06 33.45 30.73
C VAL A 136 45.32 32.44 29.82
N GLY A 137 46.13 31.70 29.04
CA GLY A 137 45.96 30.26 28.81
C GLY A 137 44.99 29.80 27.73
N ASN A 138 45.54 29.37 26.58
CA ASN A 138 45.32 28.02 26.02
C ASN A 138 46.22 27.78 24.81
N GLN A 139 47.34 27.11 25.07
CA GLN A 139 48.26 26.63 24.06
C GLN A 139 47.72 25.33 23.43
N LEU A 140 47.17 25.42 22.21
CA LEU A 140 47.00 24.26 21.34
C LEU A 140 48.18 24.20 20.36
N ARG A 141 49.14 23.35 20.75
CA ARG A 141 50.36 23.01 20.03
C ARG A 141 50.02 22.34 18.69
N ARG A 142 50.05 23.12 17.60
CA ARG A 142 50.08 22.62 16.21
C ARG A 142 51.41 21.89 16.02
N ARG A 143 51.40 20.55 16.07
CA ARG A 143 52.58 19.75 15.69
C ARG A 143 52.88 19.97 14.21
N LEU A 144 54.12 20.37 13.92
CA LEU A 144 54.74 20.24 12.60
C LEU A 144 54.82 18.75 12.28
N ALA A 145 54.06 18.31 11.27
CA ALA A 145 54.21 16.99 10.69
C ALA A 145 55.36 17.03 9.68
N VAL A 146 56.35 16.18 9.95
CA VAL A 146 57.50 15.85 9.11
C VAL A 146 57.03 15.23 7.80
N ASP A 147 57.71 15.60 6.71
CA ASP A 147 57.61 14.99 5.38
C ASP A 147 57.53 13.47 5.45
N ASN A 148 56.39 12.93 5.03
CA ASN A 148 56.28 11.55 4.56
C ASN A 148 55.29 11.57 3.40
N THR A 149 55.83 11.57 2.18
CA THR A 149 55.08 11.40 0.95
C THR A 149 54.37 10.05 0.98
N PRO A 150 53.03 9.97 0.98
CA PRO A 150 52.36 8.71 0.73
C PRO A 150 52.62 8.35 -0.73
N SER A 151 53.35 7.27 -0.94
CA SER A 151 53.53 6.67 -2.26
C SER A 151 52.17 6.36 -2.89
N GLN A 152 51.88 6.99 -4.04
CA GLN A 152 50.67 6.82 -4.87
C GLN A 152 50.28 5.35 -5.18
N GLN A 153 51.18 4.41 -4.90
CA GLN A 153 50.95 2.97 -5.09
C GLN A 153 49.98 2.37 -4.06
N MET A 154 49.85 2.94 -2.85
CA MET A 154 48.95 2.40 -1.81
C MET A 154 47.49 2.85 -2.00
N GLU A 155 47.25 4.01 -2.61
CA GLU A 155 45.90 4.47 -2.97
C GLU A 155 45.31 3.69 -4.16
N MET A 156 46.13 3.29 -5.14
CA MET A 156 45.67 2.51 -6.30
C MET A 156 45.12 1.13 -5.91
N SER A 157 45.68 0.50 -4.87
CA SER A 157 45.21 -0.78 -4.33
C SER A 157 43.90 -0.69 -3.55
N MET A 158 43.52 0.48 -3.03
CA MET A 158 42.23 0.63 -2.34
C MET A 158 41.07 0.78 -3.32
N VAL A 159 41.28 1.37 -4.50
CA VAL A 159 40.22 1.51 -5.52
C VAL A 159 39.88 0.17 -6.18
N GLN A 160 40.86 -0.72 -6.35
CA GLN A 160 40.66 -2.04 -6.98
C GLN A 160 39.88 -3.03 -6.10
N GLN A 161 39.81 -2.82 -4.77
CA GLN A 161 39.15 -3.73 -3.84
C GLN A 161 37.68 -3.38 -3.52
N VAL A 162 37.20 -2.21 -3.93
CA VAL A 162 35.78 -1.82 -3.78
C VAL A 162 34.93 -2.24 -4.99
N VAL A 163 35.56 -2.50 -6.14
CA VAL A 163 34.89 -2.93 -7.38
C VAL A 163 34.24 -4.33 -7.28
N PRO A 164 34.87 -5.39 -6.72
CA PRO A 164 34.29 -6.73 -6.74
C PRO A 164 33.07 -6.92 -5.82
N ARG A 165 32.86 -6.05 -4.81
CA ARG A 165 31.65 -6.09 -3.97
C ARG A 165 30.43 -5.42 -4.60
N HIS A 166 30.63 -4.49 -5.53
CA HIS A 166 29.53 -3.79 -6.18
C HIS A 166 28.86 -4.58 -7.31
N GLU A 167 29.60 -5.46 -7.97
CA GLU A 167 29.08 -6.33 -9.05
C GLU A 167 28.00 -7.29 -8.53
N ASN A 168 28.27 -7.94 -7.38
CA ASN A 168 27.34 -8.88 -6.76
C ASN A 168 26.01 -8.23 -6.36
N TYR A 169 26.05 -6.98 -5.87
CA TYR A 169 24.85 -6.24 -5.49
C TYR A 169 24.03 -5.79 -6.71
N ALA A 170 24.69 -5.35 -7.78
CA ALA A 170 24.00 -5.01 -9.03
C ALA A 170 23.29 -6.23 -9.63
N GLN A 171 23.94 -7.40 -9.62
CA GLN A 171 23.38 -8.66 -10.12
C GLN A 171 22.18 -9.13 -9.29
N SER A 172 22.28 -9.07 -7.95
CA SER A 172 21.18 -9.42 -7.05
C SER A 172 19.95 -8.54 -7.28
N ARG A 173 20.15 -7.23 -7.53
CA ARG A 173 19.04 -6.30 -7.82
C ARG A 173 18.42 -6.54 -9.18
N ALA A 174 19.22 -6.81 -10.21
CA ALA A 174 18.71 -7.15 -11.54
C ALA A 174 17.83 -8.40 -11.49
N THR A 175 18.26 -9.41 -10.74
CA THR A 175 17.48 -10.64 -10.51
C THR A 175 16.18 -10.35 -9.75
N ALA A 176 16.24 -9.53 -8.69
CA ALA A 176 15.06 -9.13 -7.93
C ALA A 176 14.05 -8.34 -8.79
N LEU A 177 14.52 -7.44 -9.65
CA LEU A 177 13.67 -6.72 -10.59
C LEU A 177 12.99 -7.65 -11.59
N HIS A 178 13.73 -8.59 -12.16
CA HIS A 178 13.17 -9.56 -13.09
C HIS A 178 12.05 -10.39 -12.43
N ASN A 179 12.25 -10.80 -11.17
CA ASN A 179 11.23 -11.52 -10.40
C ASN A 179 9.99 -10.65 -10.13
N VAL A 180 10.19 -9.36 -9.84
CA VAL A 180 9.09 -8.41 -9.64
C VAL A 180 8.31 -8.18 -10.94
N GLU A 181 8.99 -7.99 -12.07
CA GLU A 181 8.35 -7.85 -13.39
C GLU A 181 7.54 -9.10 -13.75
N SER A 182 8.12 -10.29 -13.56
CA SER A 182 7.40 -11.56 -13.75
C SER A 182 6.16 -11.64 -12.86
N THR A 183 6.28 -11.28 -11.58
CA THR A 183 5.14 -11.26 -10.65
C THR A 183 4.05 -10.27 -11.11
N ILE A 184 4.43 -9.07 -11.55
CA ILE A 184 3.48 -8.08 -12.08
C ILE A 184 2.74 -8.62 -13.30
N THR A 185 3.43 -9.32 -14.22
CA THR A 185 2.78 -9.92 -15.39
C THR A 185 1.81 -11.04 -15.01
N GLU A 186 2.17 -11.89 -14.05
CA GLU A 186 1.30 -12.96 -13.54
C GLU A 186 0.05 -12.38 -12.86
N LEU A 187 0.23 -11.39 -11.98
CA LEU A 187 -0.88 -10.68 -11.32
C LEU A 187 -1.77 -9.95 -12.33
N SER A 188 -1.20 -9.40 -13.40
CA SER A 188 -1.99 -8.79 -14.49
C SER A 188 -2.85 -9.83 -15.21
N GLY A 189 -2.33 -11.06 -15.37
CA GLY A 189 -3.10 -12.20 -15.88
C GLY A 189 -4.28 -12.55 -14.98
N ILE A 190 -4.06 -12.64 -13.66
CA ILE A 190 -5.11 -12.88 -12.66
C ILE A 190 -6.14 -11.74 -12.67
N PHE A 191 -5.68 -10.48 -12.71
CA PHE A 191 -6.55 -9.32 -12.78
C PHE A 191 -7.44 -9.33 -14.02
N SER A 192 -6.88 -9.67 -15.19
CA SER A 192 -7.66 -9.82 -16.43
C SER A 192 -8.66 -10.97 -16.33
N HIS A 193 -8.28 -12.08 -15.70
CA HIS A 193 -9.18 -13.22 -15.50
C HIS A 193 -10.35 -12.86 -14.57
N LEU A 194 -10.08 -12.17 -13.47
CA LEU A 194 -11.14 -11.66 -12.59
C LEU A 194 -12.01 -10.62 -13.30
N ALA A 195 -11.42 -9.73 -14.11
CA ALA A 195 -12.18 -8.76 -14.87
C ALA A 195 -13.14 -9.41 -15.88
N THR A 196 -12.70 -10.46 -16.60
CA THR A 196 -13.58 -11.20 -17.51
C THR A 196 -14.64 -12.01 -16.77
N MET A 197 -14.25 -12.65 -15.67
CA MET A 197 -15.13 -13.42 -14.80
C MET A 197 -16.29 -12.57 -14.29
N VAL A 198 -16.01 -11.30 -13.95
CA VAL A 198 -17.03 -10.40 -13.45
C VAL A 198 -17.78 -9.67 -14.57
N ALA A 199 -17.11 -9.32 -15.67
CA ALA A 199 -17.80 -8.74 -16.84
C ALA A 199 -18.83 -9.70 -17.46
N HIS A 200 -18.58 -11.01 -17.41
CA HIS A 200 -19.51 -12.02 -17.94
C HIS A 200 -20.77 -12.18 -17.07
N GLN A 201 -20.67 -11.98 -15.76
CA GLN A 201 -21.79 -12.15 -14.83
C GLN A 201 -22.66 -10.89 -14.67
N GLY A 202 -22.31 -9.80 -15.35
CA GLY A 202 -23.10 -8.58 -15.38
C GLY A 202 -22.87 -7.70 -14.15
N GLU A 203 -22.36 -6.49 -14.42
CA GLU A 203 -22.47 -5.31 -13.55
C GLU A 203 -21.69 -5.34 -12.21
N LEU A 204 -20.39 -5.02 -12.30
CA LEU A 204 -19.69 -4.35 -11.19
C LEU A 204 -20.19 -2.91 -11.07
N ALA A 205 -21.35 -2.75 -10.47
CA ALA A 205 -21.74 -1.49 -9.88
C ALA A 205 -22.48 -1.79 -8.58
N ILE A 206 -21.72 -2.16 -7.55
CA ILE A 206 -22.10 -1.96 -6.14
C ILE A 206 -23.59 -2.27 -5.90
N ARG A 207 -23.97 -3.56 -6.00
CA ARG A 207 -25.32 -4.07 -5.66
C ARG A 207 -25.57 -4.03 -4.15
N ILE A 208 -25.59 -2.82 -3.60
CA ILE A 208 -26.25 -2.59 -2.32
C ILE A 208 -27.75 -2.38 -2.56
N ASP A 209 -28.15 -1.86 -3.73
CA ASP A 209 -29.54 -1.47 -4.02
C ASP A 209 -30.45 -2.65 -4.40
N ASP A 210 -29.98 -3.63 -5.18
CA ASP A 210 -30.83 -4.76 -5.62
C ASP A 210 -31.35 -5.64 -4.46
N ASN A 211 -30.52 -5.89 -3.44
CA ASN A 211 -30.93 -6.64 -2.26
C ASN A 211 -31.88 -5.83 -1.35
N MET A 212 -31.89 -4.49 -1.45
CA MET A 212 -32.82 -3.63 -0.70
C MET A 212 -34.23 -3.75 -1.27
N ASP A 213 -34.38 -3.74 -2.60
CA ASP A 213 -35.68 -3.86 -3.26
C ASP A 213 -36.35 -5.23 -3.02
N GLU A 214 -35.56 -6.30 -3.05
CA GLU A 214 -36.06 -7.65 -2.71
C GLU A 214 -36.43 -7.76 -1.22
N SER A 215 -35.62 -7.17 -0.34
CA SER A 215 -35.95 -7.09 1.10
C SER A 215 -37.23 -6.29 1.34
N LEU A 216 -37.44 -5.21 0.60
CA LEU A 216 -38.65 -4.39 0.66
C LEU A 216 -39.86 -5.18 0.19
N ALA A 217 -39.75 -5.90 -0.93
CA ALA A 217 -40.83 -6.76 -1.44
C ALA A 217 -41.20 -7.87 -0.45
N ASN A 218 -40.21 -8.51 0.19
CA ASN A 218 -40.44 -9.53 1.21
C ASN A 218 -41.07 -8.95 2.49
N VAL A 219 -40.62 -7.78 2.93
CA VAL A 219 -41.21 -7.07 4.08
C VAL A 219 -42.65 -6.64 3.79
N GLU A 220 -42.93 -6.14 2.60
CA GLU A 220 -44.27 -5.72 2.18
C GLU A 220 -45.21 -6.92 2.03
N GLY A 221 -44.71 -8.04 1.49
CA GLY A 221 -45.39 -9.33 1.49
C GLY A 221 -45.73 -9.81 2.92
N ALA A 222 -44.76 -9.78 3.84
CA ALA A 222 -44.97 -10.13 5.23
C ALA A 222 -45.99 -9.19 5.92
N HIS A 223 -45.89 -7.89 5.68
CA HIS A 223 -46.83 -6.89 6.21
C HIS A 223 -48.25 -7.13 5.71
N SER A 224 -48.43 -7.43 4.42
CA SER A 224 -49.75 -7.76 3.85
C SER A 224 -50.36 -9.01 4.49
N SER A 225 -49.52 -10.03 4.78
CA SER A 225 -49.95 -11.26 5.44
C SER A 225 -50.37 -11.03 6.90
N LEU A 226 -49.63 -10.17 7.63
CA LEU A 226 -49.96 -9.76 9.00
C LEU A 226 -51.25 -8.94 9.03
N LEU A 227 -51.44 -7.99 8.12
CA LEU A 227 -52.68 -7.23 8.01
C LEU A 227 -53.88 -8.12 7.70
N ARG A 228 -53.71 -9.10 6.81
CA ARG A 228 -54.76 -10.08 6.50
C ARG A 228 -55.10 -10.94 7.72
N HIS A 229 -54.11 -11.36 8.49
CA HIS A 229 -54.32 -12.12 9.72
C HIS A 229 -55.01 -11.28 10.81
N LEU A 230 -54.59 -10.02 10.99
CA LEU A 230 -55.18 -9.08 11.93
C LEU A 230 -56.63 -8.78 11.54
N ASN A 231 -56.93 -8.57 10.26
CA ASN A 231 -58.29 -8.32 9.78
C ASN A 231 -59.21 -9.54 9.98
N ARG A 232 -58.69 -10.76 9.80
CA ARG A 232 -59.41 -12.00 10.13
C ARG A 232 -59.70 -12.13 11.64
N ILE A 233 -58.75 -11.81 12.51
CA ILE A 233 -58.96 -11.81 13.97
C ILE A 233 -59.96 -10.72 14.37
N SER A 234 -59.81 -9.52 13.82
CA SER A 234 -60.70 -8.37 14.02
C SER A 234 -62.15 -8.69 13.66
N SER A 235 -62.38 -9.25 12.47
CA SER A 235 -63.71 -9.64 12.00
C SER A 235 -64.40 -10.63 12.94
N ASN A 236 -63.65 -11.59 13.48
CA ASN A 236 -64.18 -12.58 14.43
C ASN A 236 -64.66 -11.97 15.76
N ARG A 237 -64.19 -10.78 16.16
CA ARG A 237 -64.66 -10.13 17.41
C ARG A 237 -66.12 -9.73 17.32
N TRP A 238 -66.58 -9.26 16.16
CA TRP A 238 -67.98 -8.88 15.98
C TRP A 238 -68.89 -10.11 15.93
N LEU A 239 -68.41 -11.21 15.36
CA LEU A 239 -69.09 -12.51 15.42
C LEU A 239 -69.21 -13.02 16.86
N LEU A 240 -68.16 -12.91 17.66
CA LEU A 240 -68.17 -13.31 19.07
C LEU A 240 -69.17 -12.47 19.90
N ILE A 241 -69.19 -11.16 19.68
CA ILE A 241 -70.16 -10.25 20.33
C ILE A 241 -71.61 -10.63 20.02
N LYS A 242 -71.92 -10.99 18.78
CA LYS A 242 -73.27 -11.45 18.41
C LYS A 242 -73.66 -12.75 19.11
N ILE A 243 -72.77 -13.73 19.14
CA ILE A 243 -73.02 -15.00 19.83
C ILE A 243 -73.21 -14.76 21.33
N PHE A 244 -72.40 -13.89 21.93
CA PHE A 244 -72.52 -13.53 23.34
C PHE A 244 -73.85 -12.84 23.66
N ALA A 245 -74.32 -11.92 22.81
CA ALA A 245 -75.62 -11.26 22.97
C ALA A 245 -76.80 -12.25 22.90
N ILE A 246 -76.73 -13.24 22.01
CA ILE A 246 -77.75 -14.30 21.91
C ILE A 246 -77.75 -15.16 23.18
N LEU A 247 -76.58 -15.50 23.73
CA LEU A 247 -76.48 -16.25 24.98
C LEU A 247 -77.04 -15.47 26.19
N ILE A 248 -76.75 -14.16 26.29
CA ILE A 248 -77.32 -13.29 27.33
C ILE A 248 -78.85 -13.23 27.21
N LEU A 249 -79.37 -13.04 26.00
CA LEU A 249 -80.80 -12.99 25.76
C LEU A 249 -81.48 -14.32 26.14
N PHE A 250 -80.90 -15.44 25.74
CA PHE A 250 -81.39 -16.76 26.14
C PHE A 250 -81.38 -16.94 27.66
N LEU A 251 -80.30 -16.53 28.35
CA LEU A 251 -80.20 -16.58 29.81
C LEU A 251 -81.30 -15.74 30.47
N THR A 252 -81.54 -14.53 30.00
CA THR A 252 -82.59 -13.65 30.57
C THR A 252 -83.99 -14.23 30.41
N ILE A 253 -84.30 -14.81 29.23
CA ILE A 253 -85.57 -15.50 28.99
C ILE A 253 -85.68 -16.73 29.88
N PHE A 254 -84.62 -17.53 29.98
CA PHE A 254 -84.60 -18.74 30.82
C PHE A 254 -84.85 -18.39 32.29
N ILE A 255 -84.17 -17.38 32.83
CA ILE A 255 -84.39 -16.92 34.21
C ILE A 255 -85.83 -16.46 34.40
N PHE A 256 -86.40 -15.70 33.46
CA PHE A 256 -87.76 -15.16 33.61
C PHE A 256 -88.87 -16.21 33.46
N PHE A 257 -88.65 -17.26 32.66
CA PHE A 257 -89.66 -18.29 32.38
C PHE A 257 -89.51 -19.56 33.22
N VAL A 258 -88.30 -19.88 33.71
CA VAL A 258 -88.03 -21.10 34.48
C VAL A 258 -87.87 -20.86 35.98
N ALA A 259 -87.37 -19.69 36.41
CA ALA A 259 -87.39 -19.29 37.82
C ALA A 259 -88.69 -18.57 38.16
#